data_AF-A0A924CBX7-F1
#
_entry.id   AF-A0A924CBX7-F1
#
_cell.length_a   1.000
_cell.length_b   1.000
_cell.length_c   1.000
_cell.angle_alpha   90.00
_cell.angle_beta   90.00
_cell.angle_gamma   90.00
#
_symmetry.space_group_name_H-M   'P 1'
#
loop_
_entity.id
_entity.type
_entity.pdbx_description
1 polymer ?
#
loop_
_entity_poly.entity_id
_entity_poly.type
_entity_poly.pdbx_seq_one_letter_code
_entity_poly.pdbx_strand_id
1 'polypeptide(L)'
;YILALAQQKTQDSLAATGTVTLKQPVGAAGGTWALTAAYTDGGNGVVPLTTSKQLVLKQPTIQAEDADVVNRINRNDKMLGSIHNKSYFVLKAIDLKDIKNIVYYYSSAKIDATLEVHIDSPKGPVISILNYQQTVAWSKFKQAGTTISDPGGIHDLYFVFKKDTEPNHDMFSLDWLRFEK
;
A
#
# COMPACT_ATOMS: atom_id res chain seq x y z
N TYR A 1 5.59 10.80 23.47
CA TYR A 1 6.35 10.21 22.36
C TYR A 1 7.08 11.32 21.63
N ILE A 2 8.41 11.30 21.65
CA ILE A 2 9.23 12.24 20.88
C ILE A 2 9.69 11.47 19.65
N LEU A 3 9.15 11.82 18.49
CA LEU A 3 9.66 11.32 17.21
C LEU A 3 11.00 12.01 16.97
N ALA A 4 12.10 11.29 17.19
CA ALA A 4 13.41 11.76 16.77
C ALA A 4 13.46 11.72 15.23
N LEU A 5 13.41 12.88 14.59
CA LEU A 5 13.83 13.01 13.19
C LEU A 5 15.34 12.73 13.17
N ALA A 6 15.75 11.68 12.45
CA ALA A 6 17.15 11.51 12.08
C ALA A 6 17.65 12.80 11.42
N GLN A 7 18.90 13.21 11.71
CA GLN A 7 19.51 14.43 11.17
C GLN A 7 19.19 14.58 9.68
N GLN A 8 18.39 15.61 9.35
CA GLN A 8 18.02 15.94 7.98
C GLN A 8 19.30 16.21 7.20
N LYS A 9 19.59 15.36 6.21
CA LYS A 9 20.51 15.75 5.13
C LYS A 9 19.78 16.83 4.33
N THR A 10 20.02 18.09 4.66
CA THR A 10 19.61 19.19 3.81
C THR A 10 20.49 19.17 2.56
N GLN A 11 19.86 19.17 1.39
CA GLN A 11 20.52 19.47 0.13
C GLN A 11 20.27 20.96 -0.11
N ASP A 12 21.22 21.80 0.29
CA ASP A 12 21.04 23.26 0.40
C ASP A 12 20.91 24.00 -0.95
N SER A 13 20.88 23.28 -2.07
CA SER A 13 20.81 23.87 -3.41
C SER A 13 20.28 22.83 -4.41
N LEU A 14 18.96 22.73 -4.53
CA LEU A 14 18.34 22.03 -5.66
C LEU A 14 17.93 23.06 -6.72
N ALA A 15 18.06 22.70 -8.00
CA ALA A 15 17.50 23.49 -9.08
C ALA A 15 15.98 23.66 -8.88
N ALA A 16 15.39 24.72 -9.45
CA ALA A 16 13.95 25.02 -9.33
C ALA A 16 13.04 23.83 -9.77
N THR A 17 13.58 22.92 -10.56
CA THR A 17 13.00 21.62 -10.89
C THR A 17 14.05 20.53 -10.74
N GLY A 18 13.68 19.36 -10.22
CA GLY A 18 14.58 18.23 -10.10
C GLY A 18 13.89 16.99 -9.56
N THR A 19 14.64 15.88 -9.53
CA THR A 19 14.19 14.60 -8.98
C THR A 19 14.98 14.31 -7.72
N VAL A 20 14.29 13.93 -6.64
CA VAL A 20 14.91 13.47 -5.40
C VAL A 20 14.63 11.98 -5.23
N THR A 21 15.67 11.15 -5.22
CA THR A 21 15.53 9.72 -4.93
C THR A 21 15.52 9.50 -3.42
N LEU A 22 14.42 8.97 -2.90
CA LEU A 22 14.32 8.57 -1.50
C LEU A 22 15.05 7.23 -1.30
N LYS A 23 16.04 7.21 -0.39
CA LYS A 23 16.70 5.98 0.03
C LYS A 23 16.19 5.59 1.41
N GLN A 24 15.54 4.42 1.50
CA GLN A 24 15.14 3.86 2.78
C GLN A 24 16.40 3.53 3.61
N PRO A 25 16.49 3.97 4.88
CA PRO A 25 17.60 3.59 5.74
C PRO A 25 17.68 2.07 5.89
N VAL A 26 18.90 1.52 5.83
CA VAL A 26 19.13 0.08 6.02
C VAL A 26 18.61 -0.35 7.39
N GLY A 27 17.71 -1.35 7.43
CA GLY A 27 17.12 -1.87 8.66
C GLY A 27 15.86 -1.14 9.15
N ALA A 28 15.44 -0.04 8.51
CA ALA A 28 14.16 0.57 8.83
C ALA A 28 13.02 -0.25 8.20
N ALA A 29 12.19 -0.90 9.03
CA ALA A 29 10.91 -1.49 8.62
C ALA A 29 9.88 -0.36 8.46
N GLY A 30 10.16 0.52 7.51
CA GLY A 30 9.23 1.54 7.10
C GLY A 30 9.47 2.97 7.56
N GLY A 31 8.46 3.83 7.41
CA GLY A 31 8.52 5.24 7.80
C GLY A 31 7.76 6.21 6.87
N THR A 32 7.28 7.30 7.45
CA THR A 32 6.72 8.43 6.68
C THR A 32 7.87 9.36 6.27
N TRP A 33 7.95 9.72 4.99
CA TRP A 33 8.90 10.74 4.53
C TRP A 33 8.22 12.11 4.48
N ALA A 34 8.96 13.14 4.84
CA ALA A 34 8.57 14.53 4.64
C ALA A 34 9.55 15.16 3.65
N LEU A 35 9.05 15.55 2.48
CA LEU A 35 9.78 16.40 1.55
C LEU A 35 9.43 17.86 1.84
N THR A 36 10.36 18.60 2.41
CA THR A 36 10.22 20.05 2.62
C THR A 36 11.01 20.79 1.56
N ALA A 37 10.33 21.63 0.79
CA ALA A 37 10.96 22.62 -0.08
C ALA A 37 10.91 23.97 0.62
N ALA A 38 12.03 24.67 0.69
CA ALA A 38 12.12 26.02 1.21
C ALA A 38 12.80 26.94 0.19
N TYR A 39 12.33 28.18 0.09
CA TYR A 39 12.91 29.21 -0.77
C TYR A 39 13.09 30.47 0.05
N THR A 40 14.31 31.01 0.04
CA THR A 40 14.65 32.31 0.61
C THR A 40 14.87 33.30 -0.52
N ASP A 41 14.17 34.43 -0.50
CA ASP A 41 14.35 35.46 -1.51
C ASP A 41 15.67 36.24 -1.33
N GLY A 42 16.00 37.11 -2.29
CA GLY A 42 17.24 37.88 -2.25
C GLY A 42 17.23 39.08 -1.29
N GLY A 43 16.11 39.36 -0.61
CA GLY A 43 15.96 40.48 0.32
C GLY A 43 16.07 41.90 -0.26
N ASN A 44 16.70 42.12 -1.41
CA ASN A 44 16.87 43.43 -2.08
C ASN A 44 17.12 44.63 -1.13
N GLY A 45 17.99 44.44 -0.12
CA GLY A 45 18.34 45.47 0.87
C GLY A 45 17.52 45.45 2.18
N VAL A 46 16.50 44.60 2.27
CA VAL A 46 15.82 44.23 3.53
C VAL A 46 16.10 42.77 3.89
N VAL A 47 15.65 42.35 5.08
CA VAL A 47 15.84 40.98 5.57
C VAL A 47 15.16 39.99 4.61
N PRO A 48 15.89 39.01 4.05
CA PRO A 48 15.32 37.98 3.20
C PRO A 48 14.17 37.21 3.84
N LEU A 49 13.15 36.86 3.05
CA LEU A 49 12.02 36.06 3.49
C LEU A 49 12.16 34.62 3.02
N THR A 50 12.00 33.68 3.95
CA THR A 50 11.91 32.25 3.65
C THR A 50 10.47 31.78 3.68
N THR A 51 10.02 31.15 2.60
CA THR A 51 8.79 30.35 2.58
C THR A 51 9.12 28.87 2.48
N SER A 52 8.24 28.02 2.99
CA SER A 52 8.41 26.57 2.85
C SER A 52 7.08 25.85 2.62
N LYS A 53 7.16 24.71 1.94
CA LYS A 53 6.04 23.79 1.73
C LYS A 53 6.50 22.36 1.99
N GLN A 54 5.64 21.57 2.63
CA GLN A 54 5.92 20.18 2.97
C GLN A 54 4.96 19.24 2.24
N LEU A 55 5.50 18.16 1.70
CA LEU A 55 4.76 17.01 1.18
C LEU A 55 5.08 15.79 2.05
N VAL A 56 4.04 15.16 2.59
CA VAL A 56 4.15 13.94 3.40
C VAL A 56 3.91 12.73 2.51
N LEU A 57 4.89 11.83 2.45
CA LEU A 57 4.84 10.59 1.69
C LEU A 57 4.70 9.44 2.68
N LYS A 58 3.49 8.86 2.73
CA LYS A 58 3.22 7.65 3.51
C LYS A 58 3.77 6.44 2.76
N GLN A 59 4.06 5.39 3.53
CA GLN A 59 4.45 4.14 2.90
C GLN A 59 3.30 3.57 2.11
N PRO A 60 3.54 3.18 0.85
CA PRO A 60 2.51 2.58 0.04
C PRO A 60 2.20 1.13 0.46
N THR A 61 3.08 0.50 1.25
CA THR A 61 2.96 -0.89 1.68
C THR A 61 2.23 -1.00 3.02
N ILE A 62 1.27 -1.92 3.07
CA ILE A 62 0.49 -2.28 4.26
C ILE A 62 0.71 -3.78 4.50
N GLN A 63 1.08 -4.14 5.73
CA GLN A 63 1.14 -5.55 6.15
C GLN A 63 -0.28 -6.10 6.20
N ALA A 64 -0.50 -7.32 5.74
CA ALA A 64 -1.84 -7.87 5.62
C ALA A 64 -2.47 -8.12 7.00
N GLU A 65 -1.66 -8.48 8.00
CA GLU A 65 -2.07 -8.64 9.39
C GLU A 65 -2.54 -7.34 10.05
N ASP A 66 -2.18 -6.18 9.48
CA ASP A 66 -2.64 -4.86 9.94
C ASP A 66 -4.05 -4.51 9.42
N ALA A 67 -4.71 -5.40 8.67
CA ALA A 67 -6.06 -5.16 8.19
C ALA A 67 -7.04 -4.82 9.33
N ASP A 68 -7.91 -3.82 9.12
CA ASP A 68 -8.87 -3.36 10.12
C ASP A 68 -9.91 -4.44 10.46
N VAL A 69 -10.33 -5.21 9.46
CA VAL A 69 -11.32 -6.29 9.61
C VAL A 69 -10.89 -7.50 8.80
N VAL A 70 -11.13 -8.69 9.34
CA VAL A 70 -11.00 -9.97 8.63
C VAL A 70 -12.27 -10.79 8.82
N ASN A 71 -12.66 -11.53 7.79
CA ASN A 71 -13.80 -12.45 7.83
C ASN A 71 -13.39 -13.79 7.21
N ARG A 72 -13.48 -14.86 8.02
CA ARG A 72 -13.09 -16.22 7.62
C ARG A 72 -11.64 -16.29 7.12
N ILE A 73 -10.74 -15.64 7.85
CA ILE A 73 -9.29 -15.60 7.58
C ILE A 73 -8.59 -15.79 8.91
N ASN A 74 -7.53 -16.61 8.92
CA ASN A 74 -6.64 -16.71 10.06
C ASN A 74 -5.58 -15.61 9.97
N ARG A 75 -5.42 -14.85 11.06
CA ARG A 75 -4.40 -13.80 11.18
C ARG A 75 -3.32 -14.26 12.14
N ASN A 76 -2.06 -14.13 11.73
CA ASN A 76 -0.89 -14.30 12.62
C ASN A 76 -0.01 -13.04 12.57
N ASP A 77 1.20 -13.13 13.13
CA ASP A 77 2.17 -12.04 13.26
C ASP A 77 2.91 -11.67 11.97
N LYS A 78 2.61 -12.34 10.84
CA LYS A 78 3.34 -12.18 9.57
C LYS A 78 2.46 -12.12 8.34
N MET A 79 1.22 -12.59 8.43
CA MET A 79 0.35 -12.74 7.26
C MET A 79 -1.11 -13.02 7.65
N LEU A 80 -1.97 -12.85 6.64
CA LEU A 80 -3.28 -13.47 6.55
C LEU A 80 -3.18 -14.83 5.85
N GLY A 81 -3.82 -15.85 6.39
CA GLY A 81 -3.83 -17.21 5.84
C GLY A 81 -5.16 -17.91 6.05
N SER A 82 -5.24 -19.20 5.69
CA SER A 82 -6.51 -19.97 5.68
C SER A 82 -7.64 -19.21 4.98
N ILE A 83 -7.32 -18.65 3.82
CA ILE A 83 -8.25 -17.85 3.04
C ILE A 83 -9.04 -18.80 2.14
N HIS A 84 -10.36 -18.63 2.11
CA HIS A 84 -11.30 -19.50 1.41
C HIS A 84 -12.16 -18.68 0.46
N ASN A 85 -13.00 -19.35 -0.32
CA ASN A 85 -14.01 -18.66 -1.10
C ASN A 85 -14.92 -17.83 -0.19
N LYS A 86 -15.16 -16.59 -0.59
CA LYS A 86 -15.93 -15.55 0.12
C LYS A 86 -15.28 -15.03 1.40
N SER A 87 -14.06 -15.46 1.73
CA SER A 87 -13.26 -14.77 2.75
C SER A 87 -12.96 -13.35 2.29
N TYR A 88 -12.82 -12.42 3.22
CA TYR A 88 -12.41 -11.06 2.89
C TYR A 88 -11.68 -10.38 4.04
N PHE A 89 -10.90 -9.37 3.71
CA PHE A 89 -10.36 -8.41 4.67
C PHE A 89 -10.69 -6.99 4.24
N VAL A 90 -10.58 -6.04 5.18
CA VAL A 90 -10.94 -4.64 4.95
C VAL A 90 -9.79 -3.75 5.39
N LEU A 91 -9.49 -2.75 4.56
CA LEU A 91 -8.65 -1.61 4.90
C LEU A 91 -9.54 -0.36 4.93
N LYS A 92 -9.58 0.34 6.05
CA LYS A 92 -10.42 1.51 6.23
C LYS A 92 -9.72 2.80 5.87
N ALA A 93 -10.51 3.77 5.41
CA ALA A 93 -10.06 5.14 5.15
C ALA A 93 -8.79 5.23 4.28
N ILE A 94 -8.74 4.49 3.18
CA ILE A 94 -7.65 4.53 2.21
C ILE A 94 -7.90 5.64 1.20
N ASP A 95 -6.96 6.57 1.09
CA ASP A 95 -6.95 7.60 0.04
C ASP A 95 -6.44 6.99 -1.27
N LEU A 96 -7.33 6.90 -2.26
CA LEU A 96 -7.04 6.30 -3.56
C LEU A 96 -6.57 7.32 -4.60
N LYS A 97 -6.49 8.61 -4.24
CA LYS A 97 -6.09 9.66 -5.17
C LYS A 97 -4.73 9.37 -5.83
N ASP A 98 -4.74 9.36 -7.16
CA ASP A 98 -3.59 9.08 -8.05
C ASP A 98 -3.05 7.64 -7.97
N ILE A 99 -3.72 6.72 -7.27
CA ILE A 99 -3.32 5.31 -7.20
C ILE A 99 -3.78 4.59 -8.47
N LYS A 100 -2.86 3.88 -9.12
CA LYS A 100 -3.11 3.19 -10.40
C LYS A 100 -2.96 1.68 -10.30
N ASN A 101 -2.17 1.19 -9.35
CA ASN A 101 -1.92 -0.24 -9.22
C ASN A 101 -1.93 -0.69 -7.75
N ILE A 102 -2.27 -1.96 -7.54
CA ILE A 102 -2.06 -2.66 -6.27
C ILE A 102 -1.16 -3.86 -6.55
N VAL A 103 -0.09 -4.00 -5.77
CA VAL A 103 0.82 -5.13 -5.80
C VAL A 103 0.64 -5.96 -4.53
N TYR A 104 0.52 -7.27 -4.67
CA TYR A 104 0.33 -8.20 -3.57
C TYR A 104 1.50 -9.15 -3.49
N TYR A 105 2.01 -9.40 -2.28
CA TYR A 105 2.98 -10.45 -2.01
C TYR A 105 2.28 -11.62 -1.31
N TYR A 106 2.13 -12.72 -2.05
CA TYR A 106 1.26 -13.82 -1.64
C TYR A 106 1.83 -15.19 -1.99
N SER A 107 1.27 -16.21 -1.35
CA SER A 107 1.43 -17.60 -1.74
C SER A 107 0.06 -18.28 -1.92
N SER A 108 0.01 -19.23 -2.86
CA SER A 108 -1.13 -20.13 -3.07
C SER A 108 -0.57 -21.45 -3.56
N ALA A 109 -0.58 -22.49 -2.75
CA ALA A 109 0.16 -23.70 -3.11
C ALA A 109 -0.35 -24.37 -4.41
N LYS A 110 -1.68 -24.38 -4.63
CA LYS A 110 -2.30 -25.20 -5.68
C LYS A 110 -3.45 -24.53 -6.43
N ILE A 111 -3.89 -23.35 -6.00
CA ILE A 111 -5.18 -22.80 -6.40
C ILE A 111 -5.00 -21.49 -7.16
N ASP A 112 -5.52 -21.46 -8.37
CA ASP A 112 -5.76 -20.23 -9.13
C ASP A 112 -7.17 -19.73 -8.77
N ALA A 113 -7.29 -18.44 -8.51
CA ALA A 113 -8.58 -17.82 -8.22
C ALA A 113 -8.55 -16.30 -8.45
N THR A 114 -9.62 -15.63 -8.00
CA THR A 114 -9.81 -14.20 -8.17
C THR A 114 -9.87 -13.50 -6.81
N LEU A 115 -9.21 -12.35 -6.73
CA LEU A 115 -9.35 -11.38 -5.65
C LEU A 115 -9.99 -10.12 -6.22
N GLU A 116 -11.19 -9.78 -5.75
CA GLU A 116 -11.92 -8.56 -6.12
C GLU A 116 -11.72 -7.49 -5.04
N VAL A 117 -11.48 -6.25 -5.46
CA VAL A 117 -11.44 -5.09 -4.55
C VAL A 117 -12.71 -4.29 -4.76
N HIS A 118 -13.53 -4.20 -3.72
CA HIS A 118 -14.76 -3.43 -3.70
C HIS A 118 -14.60 -2.17 -2.83
N ILE A 119 -15.35 -1.12 -3.16
CA ILE A 119 -15.42 0.09 -2.33
C ILE A 119 -16.65 0.09 -1.42
N ASP A 120 -16.46 0.60 -0.20
CA ASP A 120 -17.45 0.93 0.82
C ASP A 120 -18.27 -0.26 1.38
N SER A 121 -18.35 -1.38 0.67
CA SER A 121 -18.95 -2.63 1.16
C SER A 121 -18.41 -3.88 0.44
N PRO A 122 -18.55 -5.10 1.01
CA PRO A 122 -18.13 -6.34 0.35
C PRO A 122 -18.89 -6.68 -0.94
N LYS A 123 -19.99 -5.97 -1.22
CA LYS A 123 -20.81 -6.09 -2.44
C LYS A 123 -20.86 -4.77 -3.22
N GLY A 124 -19.98 -3.83 -2.89
CA GLY A 124 -19.92 -2.53 -3.54
C GLY A 124 -19.38 -2.63 -4.97
N PRO A 125 -19.25 -1.50 -5.67
CA PRO A 125 -18.60 -1.45 -6.97
C PRO A 125 -17.19 -2.05 -6.92
N VAL A 126 -16.86 -2.91 -7.87
CA VAL A 126 -15.52 -3.48 -8.02
C VAL A 126 -14.63 -2.45 -8.73
N ILE A 127 -13.50 -2.11 -8.11
CA ILE A 127 -12.53 -1.16 -8.66
C ILE A 127 -11.23 -1.83 -9.11
N SER A 128 -11.01 -3.09 -8.73
CA SER A 128 -9.84 -3.87 -9.16
C SER A 128 -10.12 -5.37 -9.09
N ILE A 129 -9.54 -6.13 -10.01
CA ILE A 129 -9.64 -7.59 -10.07
C ILE A 129 -8.23 -8.15 -10.29
N LEU A 130 -7.78 -9.01 -9.39
CA LEU A 130 -6.56 -9.79 -9.56
C LEU A 130 -6.93 -11.26 -9.83
N ASN A 131 -6.61 -11.74 -11.04
CA ASN A 131 -6.64 -13.17 -11.36
C ASN A 131 -5.28 -13.77 -11.02
N TYR A 132 -5.15 -14.25 -9.79
CA TYR A 132 -3.88 -14.75 -9.28
C TYR A 132 -3.67 -16.21 -9.68
N GLN A 133 -2.40 -16.58 -9.80
CA GLN A 133 -1.99 -17.95 -10.16
C GLN A 133 -1.33 -18.59 -8.94
N GLN A 134 -1.36 -19.91 -8.85
CA GLN A 134 -0.68 -20.69 -7.83
C GLN A 134 0.84 -20.44 -7.85
N THR A 135 1.47 -20.65 -6.70
CA THR A 135 2.90 -20.49 -6.42
C THR A 135 3.60 -21.82 -6.18
N VAL A 136 2.91 -22.94 -6.40
CA VAL A 136 3.39 -24.33 -6.27
C VAL A 136 3.61 -24.80 -4.83
N ALA A 137 3.91 -23.90 -3.89
CA ALA A 137 4.06 -24.21 -2.46
C ALA A 137 3.76 -23.01 -1.57
N TRP A 138 3.30 -23.26 -0.34
CA TRP A 138 3.04 -22.22 0.68
C TRP A 138 4.29 -21.43 1.08
N SER A 139 5.46 -22.07 1.01
CA SER A 139 6.75 -21.42 1.27
C SER A 139 7.25 -20.55 0.11
N LYS A 140 6.59 -20.62 -1.06
CA LYS A 140 6.95 -19.81 -2.24
C LYS A 140 5.96 -18.67 -2.38
N PHE A 141 6.43 -17.48 -2.05
CA PHE A 141 5.69 -16.25 -2.28
C PHE A 141 6.08 -15.65 -3.63
N LYS A 142 5.15 -14.92 -4.23
CA LYS A 142 5.41 -14.11 -5.42
C LYS A 142 4.65 -12.80 -5.35
N GLN A 143 5.10 -11.85 -6.16
CA GLN A 143 4.39 -10.60 -6.36
C GLN A 143 3.47 -10.71 -7.57
N ALA A 144 2.25 -10.19 -7.46
CA ALA A 144 1.41 -9.91 -8.62
C ALA A 144 0.75 -8.55 -8.46
N GLY A 145 0.70 -7.80 -9.57
CA GLY A 145 0.06 -6.50 -9.65
C GLY A 145 -1.26 -6.56 -10.42
N THR A 146 -2.16 -5.64 -10.12
CA THR A 146 -3.35 -5.35 -10.93
C THR A 146 -3.62 -3.86 -10.94
N THR A 147 -4.26 -3.38 -11.98
CA THR A 147 -4.69 -1.99 -12.09
C THR A 147 -5.90 -1.74 -11.19
N ILE A 148 -6.01 -0.51 -10.70
CA ILE A 148 -7.17 -0.01 -9.98
C ILE A 148 -7.83 1.12 -10.77
N SER A 149 -9.15 1.12 -10.82
CA SER A 149 -9.93 2.26 -11.27
C SER A 149 -10.03 3.24 -10.11
N ASP A 150 -9.34 4.38 -10.19
CA ASP A 150 -9.33 5.41 -9.14
C ASP A 150 -10.74 6.04 -8.99
N PRO A 151 -11.47 5.80 -7.88
CA PRO A 151 -12.73 6.48 -7.59
C PRO A 151 -12.51 7.90 -7.04
N GLY A 152 -11.26 8.28 -6.77
CA GLY A 152 -10.86 9.47 -6.05
C GLY A 152 -11.15 9.37 -4.54
N GLY A 153 -10.55 10.26 -3.76
CA GLY A 153 -10.90 10.43 -2.35
C GLY A 153 -10.59 9.23 -1.45
N ILE A 154 -11.26 9.20 -0.29
CA ILE A 154 -11.02 8.25 0.80
C ILE A 154 -12.16 7.24 0.86
N HIS A 155 -11.82 5.95 0.82
CA HIS A 155 -12.79 4.84 0.83
C HIS A 155 -12.37 3.71 1.76
N ASP A 156 -13.35 2.92 2.19
CA ASP A 156 -13.09 1.61 2.80
C ASP A 156 -12.96 0.57 1.68
N LEU A 157 -11.89 -0.20 1.69
CA LEU A 157 -11.57 -1.18 0.65
C LEU A 157 -11.80 -2.59 1.16
N TYR A 158 -12.63 -3.34 0.44
CA TYR A 158 -12.98 -4.73 0.74
C TYR A 158 -12.32 -5.66 -0.26
N PHE A 159 -11.43 -6.51 0.23
CA PHE A 159 -10.66 -7.46 -0.58
C PHE A 159 -11.31 -8.83 -0.46
N VAL A 160 -12.09 -9.23 -1.47
CA VAL A 160 -12.97 -10.40 -1.46
C VAL A 160 -12.41 -11.51 -2.35
N PHE A 161 -12.17 -12.69 -1.77
CA PHE A 161 -11.66 -13.85 -2.49
C PHE A 161 -12.79 -14.66 -3.11
N LYS A 162 -12.68 -15.00 -4.39
CA LYS A 162 -13.73 -15.71 -5.13
C LYS A 162 -13.20 -16.90 -5.91
N LYS A 163 -13.87 -18.03 -5.70
CA LYS A 163 -13.73 -19.27 -6.45
C LYS A 163 -14.98 -20.13 -6.28
N ASP A 164 -15.85 -20.14 -7.27
CA ASP A 164 -17.11 -20.91 -7.19
C ASP A 164 -16.94 -22.41 -7.47
N THR A 165 -15.76 -22.84 -7.91
CA THR A 165 -15.42 -24.25 -8.20
C THR A 165 -14.49 -24.85 -7.16
N GLU A 166 -14.70 -26.12 -6.82
CA GLU A 166 -13.79 -26.85 -5.93
C GLU A 166 -12.44 -27.16 -6.60
N PRO A 167 -11.31 -27.21 -5.85
CA PRO A 167 -11.21 -26.88 -4.43
C PRO A 167 -11.29 -25.38 -4.18
N ASN A 168 -12.11 -24.95 -3.21
CA ASN A 168 -12.37 -23.54 -2.89
C ASN A 168 -12.02 -23.13 -1.45
N HIS A 169 -11.23 -23.95 -0.77
CA HIS A 169 -10.71 -23.73 0.58
C HIS A 169 -9.17 -23.66 0.53
N ASP A 170 -8.56 -23.13 1.59
CA ASP A 170 -7.11 -22.89 1.74
C ASP A 170 -6.43 -22.43 0.44
N MET A 171 -6.90 -21.31 -0.10
CA MET A 171 -6.56 -20.84 -1.45
C MET A 171 -5.45 -19.80 -1.49
N PHE A 172 -5.16 -19.13 -0.37
CA PHE A 172 -4.31 -17.94 -0.38
C PHE A 172 -3.71 -17.65 1.00
N SER A 173 -2.50 -17.11 0.98
CA SER A 173 -1.90 -16.39 2.11
C SER A 173 -1.32 -15.07 1.60
N LEU A 174 -1.58 -13.99 2.32
CA LEU A 174 -1.14 -12.63 1.99
C LEU A 174 -0.20 -12.12 3.09
N ASP A 175 1.00 -11.70 2.72
CA ASP A 175 2.00 -11.13 3.63
C ASP A 175 1.84 -9.60 3.65
N TRP A 176 1.98 -8.94 2.50
CA TRP A 176 1.72 -7.50 2.37
C TRP A 176 1.10 -7.14 1.03
N LEU A 177 0.50 -5.96 0.96
CA LEU A 177 0.06 -5.32 -0.27
C LEU A 177 0.59 -3.89 -0.37
N ARG A 178 0.73 -3.38 -1.59
CA ARG A 178 1.31 -2.06 -1.87
C ARG A 178 0.51 -1.31 -2.92
N PHE A 179 0.15 -0.06 -2.63
CA PHE A 179 -0.49 0.86 -3.58
C PHE A 179 0.54 1.66 -4.38
N GLU A 180 0.41 1.72 -5.70
CA GLU A 180 1.37 2.39 -6.58
C GLU A 180 0.67 3.42 -7.49
N LYS A 181 1.37 4.51 -7.79
CA LYS A 181 0.92 5.59 -8.69
C LYS A 181 1.33 5.37 -10.15
#